data_AF-Q2KNU5-F1
#
_entry.id   AF-Q2KNU5-F1
#
_cell.length_a   1.000
_cell.length_b   1.000
_cell.length_c   1.000
_cell.angle_alpha   90.00
_cell.angle_beta   90.00
_cell.angle_gamma   90.00
#
_symmetry.space_group_name_H-M   'P 1'
#
loop_
_entity.id
_entity.type
_entity.pdbx_description
1 polymer ?
#
loop_
_entity_poly.entity_id
_entity_poly.type
_entity_poly.pdbx_seq_one_letter_code
_entity_poly.pdbx_strand_id
1 'polypeptide(L)' 'IEATIICIDNSDYNRNEDIVPNRFLSQIDCVNVLCCNKTSLHYKNNIGILMMAG' A
#
# COMPACT_ATOMS: atom_id res chain seq x y z
N ILE A 1 2.20 18.46 -8.48
CA ILE A 1 3.26 17.41 -8.46
C ILE A 1 3.61 17.19 -7.02
N GLU A 2 3.50 15.95 -6.56
CA GLU A 2 3.83 15.56 -5.19
C GLU A 2 4.60 14.24 -5.17
N ALA A 3 5.24 13.98 -4.04
CA ALA A 3 5.80 12.68 -3.72
C ALA A 3 4.95 12.05 -2.60
N THR A 4 4.37 10.88 -2.88
CA THR A 4 3.59 10.10 -1.90
C THR A 4 4.41 8.91 -1.47
N ILE A 5 4.52 8.69 -0.16
CA ILE A 5 5.14 7.50 0.41
C ILE A 5 4.05 6.64 1.04
N ILE A 6 3.93 5.40 0.57
CA ILE A 6 2.98 4.42 1.10
C ILE A 6 3.74 3.48 2.04
N CYS A 7 3.36 3.51 3.30
CA CYS A 7 3.93 2.68 4.35
C CYS A 7 3.06 1.43 4.52
N ILE A 8 3.60 0.26 4.24
CA ILE A 8 2.92 -1.04 4.38
C ILE A 8 3.36 -1.67 5.70
N ASP A 9 2.40 -2.17 6.48
CA ASP A 9 2.67 -2.91 7.71
C ASP A 9 2.70 -4.41 7.42
N ASN A 10 3.90 -4.99 7.44
CA ASN A 10 4.18 -6.40 7.23
C ASN A 10 4.37 -7.20 8.52
N SER A 11 3.93 -6.67 9.68
CA SER A 11 3.98 -7.37 10.97
C SER A 11 3.14 -8.66 10.98
N ASP A 12 3.46 -9.56 11.92
CA ASP A 12 2.70 -10.81 12.13
C ASP A 12 1.22 -10.57 12.42
N TYR A 13 0.88 -9.42 13.01
CA TYR A 13 -0.50 -9.02 13.26
C TYR A 13 -1.32 -8.88 11.95
N ASN A 14 -0.67 -8.53 10.82
CA ASN A 14 -1.32 -8.46 9.51
C ASN A 14 -1.29 -9.76 8.72
N ARG A 15 -0.75 -10.84 9.30
CA ARG A 15 -0.80 -12.19 8.71
C ARG A 15 -2.00 -13.00 9.20
N ASN A 16 -2.84 -12.43 10.07
CA ASN A 16 -4.07 -13.07 10.51
C ASN A 16 -5.12 -13.14 9.39
N GLU A 17 -6.03 -14.10 9.51
CA GLU A 17 -7.03 -14.47 8.49
C GLU A 17 -8.41 -13.85 8.77
N ASP A 18 -8.48 -12.75 9.51
CA ASP A 18 -9.76 -12.06 9.78
C ASP A 18 -10.26 -11.23 8.57
N ILE A 19 -9.38 -10.97 7.60
CA ILE A 19 -9.72 -10.48 6.26
C ILE A 19 -9.23 -11.53 5.26
N VAL A 20 -10.08 -11.97 4.34
CA VAL A 20 -9.69 -12.95 3.31
C VAL A 20 -8.88 -12.26 2.21
N PRO A 21 -7.71 -12.80 1.79
CA PRO A 21 -7.03 -14.01 2.30
C PRO A 21 -6.18 -13.79 3.57
N ASN A 22 -5.62 -12.60 3.77
CA ASN A 22 -5.11 -12.08 5.05
C ASN A 22 -4.97 -10.55 4.92
N ARG A 23 -4.85 -9.83 6.03
CA ARG A 23 -4.74 -8.36 6.01
C ARG A 23 -3.58 -7.85 5.14
N PHE A 24 -2.45 -8.55 5.14
CA PHE A 24 -1.29 -8.15 4.34
C PHE A 24 -1.57 -8.23 2.84
N LEU A 25 -2.22 -9.28 2.36
CA LEU A 25 -2.59 -9.41 0.95
C LEU A 25 -3.66 -8.36 0.57
N SER A 26 -4.63 -8.08 1.44
CA SER A 26 -5.60 -7.02 1.21
C SER A 26 -4.95 -5.62 1.15
N GLN A 27 -3.85 -5.38 1.87
CA GLN A 27 -3.08 -4.14 1.76
C GLN A 27 -2.43 -3.99 0.37
N ILE A 28 -1.99 -5.07 -0.27
CA ILE A 28 -1.39 -5.02 -1.63
C ILE A 28 -2.40 -4.48 -2.64
N ASP A 29 -3.64 -4.97 -2.58
CA ASP A 29 -4.72 -4.48 -3.46
C ASP A 29 -5.02 -3.00 -3.20
N CYS A 30 -5.04 -2.59 -1.93
CA CYS A 30 -5.23 -1.19 -1.54
C CYS A 30 -4.12 -0.29 -2.09
N VAL A 31 -2.86 -0.72 -1.98
CA VAL A 31 -1.69 0.00 -2.52
C VAL A 31 -1.85 0.22 -4.03
N ASN A 32 -2.30 -0.79 -4.77
CA ASN A 32 -2.52 -0.65 -6.22
C ASN A 32 -3.59 0.43 -6.54
N VAL A 33 -4.70 0.44 -5.81
CA VAL A 33 -5.76 1.46 -5.98
C VAL A 33 -5.22 2.85 -5.67
N LEU A 34 -4.43 3.02 -4.61
CA LEU A 34 -3.80 4.29 -4.25
C LEU A 34 -2.82 4.76 -5.33
N CYS A 35 -2.01 3.86 -5.87
CA CYS A 35 -1.08 4.17 -6.96
C CYS A 35 -1.82 4.65 -8.20
N CYS A 36 -2.87 3.93 -8.61
CA CYS A 36 -3.72 4.33 -9.74
C CYS A 36 -4.33 5.71 -9.49
N ASN A 37 -4.94 5.94 -8.33
CA ASN A 37 -5.56 7.22 -7.98
C ASN A 37 -4.55 8.38 -8.08
N LYS A 38 -3.39 8.24 -7.43
CA LYS A 38 -2.34 9.27 -7.41
C LYS A 38 -1.78 9.56 -8.80
N THR A 39 -1.62 8.54 -9.64
CA THR A 39 -1.12 8.69 -11.01
C THR A 39 -2.18 9.30 -11.93
N SER A 40 -3.46 8.98 -11.72
CA SER A 40 -4.59 9.56 -12.46
C SER A 40 -4.80 11.05 -12.16
N LEU A 41 -4.53 11.50 -10.93
CA LEU A 41 -4.59 12.93 -10.59
C LEU A 41 -3.49 13.73 -11.31
N HIS A 42 -2.27 13.17 -11.39
CA HIS A 42 -1.17 13.78 -12.13
C HIS A 42 -0.11 12.73 -12.48
N TYR A 43 0.16 12.54 -13.78
CA TYR A 43 1.05 11.49 -14.29
C TYR A 43 2.51 11.58 -13.82
N LYS A 44 2.96 12.76 -13.35
CA LYS A 44 4.31 12.95 -12.75
C LYS A 44 4.35 12.79 -11.24
N ASN A 45 3.29 12.31 -10.60
CA ASN A 45 3.34 12.03 -9.18
C ASN A 45 4.26 10.84 -8.91
N ASN A 46 5.16 11.00 -7.95
CA ASN A 46 6.10 9.96 -7.57
C ASN A 46 5.51 9.19 -6.38
N ILE A 47 5.52 7.87 -6.47
CA ILE A 47 5.00 7.00 -5.41
C ILE A 47 6.14 6.08 -4.95
N GLY A 48 6.48 6.16 -3.67
CA GLY A 48 7.42 5.25 -3.01
C GLY A 48 6.69 4.28 -2.09
N ILE A 49 7.23 3.07 -1.94
CA ILE A 49 6.69 2.04 -1.04
C ILE A 49 7.77 1.71 0.00
N LEU A 50 7.38 1.63 1.27
CA LEU A 50 8.23 1.19 2.36
C LEU A 50 7.51 0.17 3.25
N MET A 51 8.28 -0.75 3.82
CA MET A 51 7.80 -1.72 4.81
C MET A 51 8.18 -1.22 6.20
N MET A 52 7.22 -1.23 7.13
CA MET A 52 7.40 -0.67 8.47
C MET A 52 7.77 -1.69 9.55
N ALA A 53 7.61 -2.99 9.29
CA ALA A 53 7.96 -4.04 10.24
C ALA A 53 9.23 -4.78 9.84
N GLY A 54 10.08 -5.05 10.84
CA GLY A 54 11.35 -5.77 10.78
C GLY A 54 11.76 -6.23 12.17
#